data_AF-A0A2V9S8T6-F1
#
_entry.id   AF-A0A2V9S8T6-F1
#
_cell.length_a   1.000
_cell.length_b   1.000
_cell.length_c   1.000
_cell.angle_alpha   90.00
_cell.angle_beta   90.00
_cell.angle_gamma   90.00
#
_symmetry.space_group_name_H-M   'P 1'
#
loop_
_entity.id
_entity.type
_entity.pdbx_description
1 polymer ?
#
loop_
_entity_poly.entity_id
_entity_poly.type
_entity_poly.pdbx_seq_one_letter_code
_entity_poly.pdbx_strand_id
1 'polypeptide(L)'
;MSPLSKEQMAYAVASLQPAMDNRGFNQQDLHNRSHVAQSTISRILSPSTDERYQPSEETLRKLFKGLGLDLDKIIGETDAIPQRITGYLASPLTALVQDKRSEEFVYGFVNEVRDLVCSDIFPDPKFDIYWPGDHTHPQKHKSFTPAQVYLTDRSQASSFDFVILVCASPSFGVGQENEIITQAGLPAIRLVPNGVSRMMGGSFLEAIDIEYAGDLDTRAHFPNEELIAALNEIRIKVFEQRALYRKKADDFRMRLSTLIKDRCGNNLTFSRRLGVSIRYVDALLNESLAVSNPSAQLLKRMSMILHVSVGFLLGETEETDPIWTESMANWNEWACNSRGLDASVVVALRNEWRDRFREERRLESSPISTRRVGQIRKAMSVDNWQTLYFERMPKGKGAISDNLQASTKSA
;
A
#
# COMPACT_ATOMS: atom_id res chain seq x y z
N MET A 1 15.58 -10.91 -25.67
CA MET A 1 14.64 -10.31 -24.70
C MET A 1 14.41 -8.88 -25.13
N SER A 2 13.16 -8.43 -25.14
CA SER A 2 12.85 -7.02 -25.40
C SER A 2 13.36 -6.15 -24.24
N PRO A 3 13.86 -4.93 -24.51
CA PRO A 3 14.31 -4.03 -23.45
C PRO A 3 13.14 -3.68 -22.52
N LEU A 4 13.44 -3.46 -21.24
CA LEU A 4 12.41 -3.02 -20.27
C LEU A 4 11.77 -1.70 -20.69
N SER A 5 10.45 -1.59 -20.52
CA SER A 5 9.74 -0.33 -20.67
C SER A 5 10.05 0.64 -19.52
N LYS A 6 9.70 1.92 -19.68
CA LYS A 6 9.89 2.93 -18.62
C LYS A 6 9.09 2.58 -17.36
N GLU A 7 7.89 2.05 -17.55
CA GLU A 7 6.98 1.60 -16.50
C GLU A 7 7.54 0.39 -15.75
N GLN A 8 8.09 -0.59 -16.47
CA GLN A 8 8.74 -1.75 -15.86
C GLN A 8 10.00 -1.35 -15.08
N MET A 9 10.77 -0.39 -15.59
CA MET A 9 11.91 0.18 -14.86
C MET A 9 11.46 0.89 -13.58
N ALA A 10 10.40 1.70 -13.63
CA ALA A 10 9.85 2.38 -12.47
C ALA A 10 9.35 1.40 -11.40
N TYR A 11 8.61 0.36 -11.82
CA TYR A 11 8.17 -0.72 -10.94
C TYR A 11 9.35 -1.45 -10.28
N ALA A 12 10.37 -1.80 -11.06
CA ALA A 12 11.55 -2.49 -10.57
C ALA A 12 12.33 -1.63 -9.56
N VAL A 13 12.53 -0.34 -9.85
CA VAL A 13 13.19 0.60 -8.93
C VAL A 13 12.41 0.73 -7.62
N ALA A 14 11.09 0.95 -7.70
CA ALA A 14 10.22 1.07 -6.51
C ALA A 14 10.19 -0.22 -5.66
N SER A 15 10.42 -1.38 -6.28
CA SER A 15 10.48 -2.67 -5.58
C SER A 15 11.81 -2.92 -4.84
N LEU A 16 12.88 -2.18 -5.13
CA LEU A 16 14.21 -2.43 -4.56
C LEU A 16 14.25 -2.21 -3.04
N GLN A 17 13.79 -1.05 -2.57
CA GLN A 17 13.86 -0.72 -1.14
C GLN A 17 13.07 -1.71 -0.27
N PRO A 18 11.79 -2.03 -0.58
CA PRO A 18 11.08 -3.07 0.16
C PRO A 18 11.76 -4.44 0.10
N ALA A 19 12.35 -4.81 -1.05
CA ALA A 19 13.07 -6.08 -1.19
C ALA A 19 14.35 -6.15 -0.36
N MET A 20 15.05 -5.01 -0.19
CA MET A 20 16.19 -4.85 0.70
C MET A 20 15.76 -4.95 2.17
N ASP A 21 14.75 -4.18 2.56
CA ASP A 21 14.25 -4.12 3.94
C ASP A 21 13.78 -5.50 4.42
N ASN A 22 13.04 -6.22 3.57
CA ASN A 22 12.58 -7.58 3.85
C ASN A 22 13.73 -8.60 4.04
N ARG A 23 14.94 -8.28 3.57
CA ARG A 23 16.15 -9.10 3.74
C ARG A 23 17.09 -8.57 4.81
N GLY A 24 16.76 -7.43 5.44
CA GLY A 24 17.64 -6.73 6.36
C GLY A 24 18.93 -6.22 5.71
N PHE A 25 18.93 -5.98 4.40
CA PHE A 25 20.12 -5.51 3.68
C PHE A 25 20.20 -3.98 3.71
N ASN A 26 21.38 -3.44 3.99
CA ASN A 26 21.68 -2.04 3.75
C ASN A 26 22.31 -1.83 2.35
N GLN A 27 22.59 -0.58 1.97
CA GLN A 27 23.19 -0.27 0.66
C GLN A 27 24.58 -0.88 0.46
N GLN A 28 25.38 -1.02 1.53
CA GLN A 28 26.71 -1.63 1.46
C GLN A 28 26.62 -3.13 1.18
N ASP A 29 25.66 -3.83 1.80
CA ASP A 29 25.41 -5.25 1.54
C ASP A 29 25.04 -5.47 0.07
N LEU A 30 24.15 -4.62 -0.45
CA LEU A 30 23.73 -4.70 -1.84
C LEU A 30 24.89 -4.36 -2.80
N HIS A 31 25.72 -3.38 -2.49
CA HIS A 31 26.94 -3.07 -3.24
C HIS A 31 27.86 -4.31 -3.33
N ASN A 32 28.17 -4.92 -2.18
CA ASN A 32 29.07 -6.07 -2.09
C ASN A 32 28.56 -7.28 -2.90
N ARG A 33 27.24 -7.48 -2.97
CA ARG A 33 26.61 -8.63 -3.65
C ARG A 33 26.30 -8.40 -5.12
N SER A 34 25.95 -7.18 -5.50
CA SER A 34 25.55 -6.83 -6.87
C SER A 34 26.73 -6.33 -7.72
N HIS A 35 27.82 -5.90 -7.08
CA HIS A 35 28.93 -5.18 -7.70
C HIS A 35 28.53 -3.88 -8.40
N VAL A 36 27.36 -3.30 -8.05
CA VAL A 36 26.95 -1.96 -8.49
C VAL A 36 27.50 -0.94 -7.51
N ALA A 37 28.11 0.13 -8.00
CA ALA A 37 28.71 1.16 -7.16
C ALA A 37 27.69 1.72 -6.15
N GLN A 38 28.12 1.91 -4.89
CA GLN A 38 27.25 2.41 -3.82
C GLN A 38 26.65 3.79 -4.17
N SER A 39 27.41 4.65 -4.85
CA SER A 39 26.90 5.94 -5.35
C SER A 39 25.75 5.78 -6.34
N THR A 40 25.81 4.77 -7.22
CA THR A 40 24.72 4.43 -8.14
C THR A 40 23.50 3.91 -7.39
N ILE A 41 23.71 3.02 -6.41
CA ILE A 41 22.62 2.52 -5.54
C ILE A 41 21.92 3.68 -4.82
N SER A 42 22.70 4.58 -4.23
CA SER A 42 22.17 5.76 -3.54
C SER A 42 21.36 6.66 -4.47
N ARG A 43 21.80 6.87 -5.72
CA ARG A 43 21.05 7.66 -6.71
C ARG A 43 19.74 7.01 -7.14
N ILE A 44 19.68 5.68 -7.14
CA ILE A 44 18.46 4.93 -7.47
C ILE A 44 17.45 4.99 -6.32
N LEU A 45 17.92 4.79 -5.08
CA LEU A 45 17.04 4.71 -3.89
C LEU A 45 16.67 6.09 -3.34
N SER A 46 17.48 7.11 -3.61
CA SER A 46 17.26 8.48 -3.16
C SER A 46 17.58 9.44 -4.32
N PRO A 47 16.72 9.46 -5.35
CA PRO A 47 16.89 10.38 -6.47
C PRO A 47 16.83 11.82 -5.97
N SER A 48 17.71 12.67 -6.48
CA SER A 48 17.61 14.11 -6.24
C SER A 48 16.40 14.68 -6.98
N THR A 49 15.83 15.78 -6.47
CA THR A 49 14.69 16.46 -7.10
C THR A 49 15.00 16.94 -8.52
N ASP A 50 16.27 17.23 -8.81
CA ASP A 50 16.69 17.86 -10.07
C ASP A 50 17.21 16.86 -11.12
N GLU A 51 17.51 15.60 -10.73
CA GLU A 51 17.96 14.56 -11.66
C GLU A 51 17.36 13.18 -11.32
N ARG A 52 16.30 12.78 -12.02
CA ARG A 52 15.85 11.38 -12.00
C ARG A 52 16.86 10.52 -12.76
N TYR A 53 17.80 9.93 -12.02
CA TYR A 53 18.70 8.92 -12.56
C TYR A 53 17.88 7.70 -13.04
N GLN A 54 17.96 7.38 -14.33
CA GLN A 54 17.34 6.19 -14.89
C GLN A 54 18.38 5.05 -14.95
N PRO A 55 18.27 4.03 -14.10
CA PRO A 55 19.20 2.91 -14.15
C PRO A 55 19.02 2.09 -15.42
N SER A 56 20.12 1.55 -15.95
CA SER A 56 20.04 0.60 -17.07
C SER A 56 19.44 -0.73 -16.62
N GLU A 57 18.85 -1.48 -17.56
CA GLU A 57 18.36 -2.84 -17.31
C GLU A 57 19.46 -3.75 -16.72
N GLU A 58 20.69 -3.64 -17.23
CA GLU A 58 21.84 -4.39 -16.70
C GLU A 58 22.10 -4.07 -15.22
N THR A 59 22.00 -2.80 -14.84
CA THR A 59 22.16 -2.35 -13.45
C THR A 59 21.06 -2.96 -12.58
N LEU A 60 19.81 -2.90 -13.01
CA LEU A 60 18.68 -3.51 -12.29
C LEU A 60 18.87 -5.03 -12.15
N ARG A 61 19.25 -5.74 -13.20
CA ARG A 61 19.53 -7.19 -13.14
C ARG A 61 20.61 -7.53 -12.12
N LYS A 62 21.68 -6.75 -12.06
CA LYS A 62 22.75 -6.91 -11.05
C LYS A 62 22.23 -6.69 -9.63
N LEU A 63 21.43 -5.64 -9.40
CA LEU A 63 20.85 -5.34 -8.09
C LEU A 63 19.90 -6.46 -7.62
N PHE A 64 18.95 -6.86 -8.45
CA PHE A 64 18.02 -7.95 -8.12
C PHE A 64 18.74 -9.28 -7.91
N LYS A 65 19.75 -9.60 -8.72
CA LYS A 65 20.61 -10.77 -8.50
C LYS A 65 21.35 -10.69 -7.16
N GLY A 66 21.84 -9.51 -6.77
CA GLY A 66 22.44 -9.27 -5.46
C GLY A 66 21.49 -9.50 -4.28
N LEU A 67 20.18 -9.29 -4.51
CA LEU A 67 19.10 -9.62 -3.57
C LEU A 67 18.69 -11.11 -3.63
N GLY A 68 19.28 -11.92 -4.52
CA GLY A 68 18.83 -13.29 -4.76
C GLY A 68 17.42 -13.36 -5.37
N LEU A 69 17.03 -12.33 -6.11
CA LEU A 69 15.77 -12.23 -6.83
C LEU A 69 16.01 -12.31 -8.34
N ASP A 70 15.01 -12.80 -9.05
CA ASP A 70 14.98 -12.80 -10.52
C ASP A 70 14.14 -11.63 -11.00
N LEU A 71 14.77 -10.67 -11.68
CA LEU A 71 14.11 -9.47 -12.19
C LEU A 71 12.94 -9.81 -13.12
N ASP A 72 13.12 -10.82 -13.97
CA ASP A 72 12.09 -11.20 -14.94
C ASP A 72 10.86 -11.80 -14.23
N LYS A 73 11.05 -12.47 -13.10
CA LYS A 73 9.93 -12.93 -12.26
C LYS A 73 9.23 -11.76 -11.59
N ILE A 74 9.97 -10.80 -11.04
CA ILE A 74 9.39 -9.63 -10.36
C ILE A 74 8.56 -8.77 -11.33
N ILE A 75 9.08 -8.54 -12.54
CA ILE A 75 8.37 -7.77 -13.58
C ILE A 75 7.25 -8.60 -14.23
N GLY A 76 7.39 -9.92 -14.26
CA GLY A 76 6.39 -10.85 -14.80
C GLY A 76 5.23 -11.16 -13.85
N GLU A 77 5.26 -10.68 -12.61
CA GLU A 77 4.11 -10.81 -11.69
C GLU A 77 2.90 -10.07 -12.28
N THR A 78 1.71 -10.68 -12.18
CA THR A 78 0.46 -10.13 -12.76
C THR A 78 0.12 -8.72 -12.25
N ASP A 79 0.59 -8.39 -11.05
CA ASP A 79 0.41 -7.06 -10.44
C ASP A 79 1.37 -6.00 -11.02
N ALA A 80 2.49 -6.43 -11.61
CA ALA A 80 3.52 -5.56 -12.15
C ALA A 80 3.15 -4.97 -13.53
N ILE A 81 2.29 -5.65 -14.30
CA ILE A 81 1.81 -5.16 -15.60
C ILE A 81 0.30 -5.33 -15.66
N PRO A 82 -0.49 -4.30 -15.31
CA PRO A 82 -1.93 -4.36 -15.54
C PRO A 82 -2.26 -4.57 -17.01
N GLN A 83 -3.44 -5.12 -17.28
CA GLN A 83 -3.98 -5.13 -18.65
C GLN A 83 -4.41 -3.72 -19.09
N ARG A 84 -4.92 -2.92 -18.17
CA ARG A 84 -5.36 -1.53 -18.38
C ARG A 84 -5.05 -0.67 -17.16
N ILE A 85 -4.79 0.62 -17.39
CA ILE A 85 -4.71 1.62 -16.34
C ILE A 85 -6.07 2.30 -16.26
N THR A 86 -6.79 2.07 -15.16
CA THR A 86 -8.17 2.53 -14.99
C THR A 86 -8.19 3.84 -14.23
N GLY A 87 -8.85 4.86 -14.79
CA GLY A 87 -9.05 6.16 -14.16
C GLY A 87 -10.50 6.45 -13.82
N TYR A 88 -10.73 7.07 -12.67
CA TYR A 88 -12.03 7.62 -12.30
C TYR A 88 -12.12 9.06 -12.80
N LEU A 89 -13.25 9.50 -13.35
CA LEU A 89 -13.47 10.89 -13.73
C LEU A 89 -14.58 11.48 -12.87
N ALA A 90 -14.23 12.45 -12.04
CA ALA A 90 -15.19 13.21 -11.23
C ALA A 90 -15.65 14.46 -11.98
N SER A 91 -16.94 14.78 -11.93
CA SER A 91 -17.47 16.01 -12.51
C SER A 91 -18.66 16.57 -11.73
N PRO A 92 -18.97 17.88 -11.83
CA PRO A 92 -19.98 18.56 -11.01
C PRO A 92 -21.43 18.29 -11.47
N LEU A 93 -21.79 17.03 -11.74
CA LEU A 93 -23.08 16.63 -12.30
C LEU A 93 -24.28 17.18 -11.54
N THR A 94 -24.39 16.91 -10.23
CA THR A 94 -25.57 17.30 -9.43
C THR A 94 -25.87 18.79 -9.47
N ALA A 95 -24.85 19.64 -9.55
CA ALA A 95 -25.00 21.09 -9.62
C ALA A 95 -25.47 21.56 -11.01
N LEU A 96 -25.14 20.81 -12.06
CA LEU A 96 -25.30 21.26 -13.45
C LEU A 96 -26.47 20.60 -14.18
N VAL A 97 -26.94 19.42 -13.75
CA VAL A 97 -28.05 18.70 -14.41
C VAL A 97 -29.39 19.43 -14.40
N GLN A 98 -29.56 20.49 -13.59
CA GLN A 98 -30.80 21.28 -13.60
C GLN A 98 -30.86 22.24 -14.78
N ASP A 99 -29.72 22.58 -15.37
CA ASP A 99 -29.62 23.41 -16.56
C ASP A 99 -29.12 22.58 -17.74
N LYS A 100 -29.95 22.45 -18.77
CA LYS A 100 -29.65 21.60 -19.93
C LYS A 100 -28.37 22.01 -20.65
N ARG A 101 -28.09 23.32 -20.72
CA ARG A 101 -26.87 23.83 -21.38
C ARG A 101 -25.62 23.44 -20.59
N SER A 102 -25.66 23.62 -19.27
CA SER A 102 -24.57 23.20 -18.37
C SER A 102 -24.38 21.69 -18.37
N GLU A 103 -25.45 20.90 -18.44
CA GLU A 103 -25.35 19.45 -18.60
C GLU A 103 -24.64 19.09 -19.92
N GLU A 104 -25.10 19.62 -21.06
CA GLU A 104 -24.50 19.39 -22.37
C GLU A 104 -23.01 19.77 -22.41
N PHE A 105 -22.63 20.87 -21.76
CA PHE A 105 -21.23 21.24 -21.59
C PHE A 105 -20.43 20.14 -20.89
N VAL A 106 -20.91 19.63 -19.74
CA VAL A 106 -20.17 18.62 -18.97
C VAL A 106 -19.97 17.37 -19.79
N TYR A 107 -21.01 16.90 -20.49
CA TYR A 107 -20.88 15.73 -21.36
C TYR A 107 -19.86 15.98 -22.48
N GLY A 108 -19.90 17.16 -23.13
CA GLY A 108 -18.93 17.52 -24.16
C GLY A 108 -17.49 17.52 -23.64
N PHE A 109 -17.26 18.17 -22.51
CA PHE A 109 -15.94 18.27 -21.89
C PHE A 109 -15.42 16.90 -21.40
N VAL A 110 -16.29 16.09 -20.77
CA VAL A 110 -15.96 14.72 -20.34
C VAL A 110 -15.62 13.85 -21.53
N ASN A 111 -16.37 13.94 -22.63
CA ASN A 111 -16.10 13.15 -23.83
C ASN A 111 -14.77 13.54 -24.46
N GLU A 112 -14.44 14.83 -24.53
CA GLU A 112 -13.14 15.31 -25.04
C GLU A 112 -11.97 14.75 -24.20
N VAL A 113 -12.11 14.76 -22.87
CA VAL A 113 -11.12 14.14 -21.97
C VAL A 113 -11.03 12.63 -22.21
N ARG A 114 -12.16 11.91 -22.28
CA ARG A 114 -12.19 10.46 -22.49
C ARG A 114 -11.58 10.06 -23.82
N ASP A 115 -11.91 10.77 -24.89
CA ASP A 115 -11.42 10.52 -26.24
C ASP A 115 -9.89 10.64 -26.27
N LEU A 116 -9.33 11.67 -25.62
CA LEU A 116 -7.87 11.82 -25.54
C LEU A 116 -7.23 10.74 -24.67
N VAL A 117 -7.74 10.51 -23.46
CA VAL A 117 -7.19 9.54 -22.50
C VAL A 117 -7.21 8.12 -23.08
N CYS A 118 -8.31 7.74 -23.73
CA CYS A 118 -8.50 6.39 -24.28
C CYS A 118 -7.95 6.24 -25.72
N SER A 119 -7.26 7.27 -26.24
CA SER A 119 -6.72 7.24 -27.60
C SER A 119 -5.51 6.30 -27.74
N ASP A 120 -5.17 5.99 -28.99
CA ASP A 120 -4.07 5.09 -29.32
C ASP A 120 -2.66 5.68 -29.15
N ILE A 121 -2.55 6.95 -28.74
CA ILE A 121 -1.25 7.59 -28.49
C ILE A 121 -0.51 6.95 -27.32
N PHE A 122 -1.23 6.33 -26.38
CA PHE A 122 -0.64 5.66 -25.23
C PHE A 122 -0.33 4.19 -25.57
N PRO A 123 0.86 3.68 -25.22
CA PRO A 123 1.21 2.29 -25.41
C PRO A 123 0.47 1.39 -24.41
N ASP A 124 0.54 0.07 -24.62
CA ASP A 124 0.01 -0.89 -23.65
C ASP A 124 0.78 -0.84 -22.31
N PRO A 125 0.08 -0.99 -21.17
CA PRO A 125 -1.38 -1.04 -21.03
C PRO A 125 -2.10 0.28 -21.35
N LYS A 126 -3.21 0.21 -22.09
CA LYS A 126 -4.03 1.37 -22.42
C LYS A 126 -4.71 1.95 -21.18
N PHE A 127 -5.03 3.25 -21.24
CA PHE A 127 -5.91 3.86 -20.26
C PHE A 127 -7.38 3.52 -20.53
N ASP A 128 -8.18 3.55 -19.48
CA ASP A 128 -9.63 3.46 -19.52
C ASP A 128 -10.22 4.42 -18.48
N ILE A 129 -11.39 4.99 -18.75
CA ILE A 129 -12.02 5.98 -17.87
C ILE A 129 -13.44 5.56 -17.51
N TYR A 130 -13.69 5.46 -16.20
CA TYR A 130 -15.01 5.37 -15.62
C TYR A 130 -15.53 6.77 -15.29
N TRP A 131 -16.76 7.08 -15.71
CA TRP A 131 -17.44 8.31 -15.34
C TRP A 131 -18.79 8.01 -14.67
N PRO A 132 -19.03 8.46 -13.43
CA PRO A 132 -20.29 8.23 -12.71
C PRO A 132 -21.54 8.71 -13.45
N GLY A 133 -21.40 9.71 -14.32
CA GLY A 133 -22.51 10.24 -15.13
C GLY A 133 -23.22 9.19 -15.98
N ASP A 134 -22.53 8.11 -16.34
CA ASP A 134 -23.12 7.00 -17.11
C ASP A 134 -23.93 6.04 -16.22
N HIS A 135 -23.68 6.00 -14.91
CA HIS A 135 -24.13 4.93 -14.01
C HIS A 135 -25.00 5.40 -12.84
N THR A 136 -24.71 6.56 -12.26
CA THR A 136 -25.35 7.10 -11.06
C THR A 136 -25.95 8.49 -11.28
N HIS A 137 -26.16 8.87 -12.54
CA HIS A 137 -26.77 10.15 -12.94
C HIS A 137 -28.03 10.50 -12.13
N PRO A 138 -28.09 11.69 -11.49
CA PRO A 138 -29.17 12.05 -10.56
C PRO A 138 -30.56 12.09 -11.21
N GLN A 139 -30.65 12.36 -12.52
CA GLN A 139 -31.91 12.40 -13.23
C GLN A 139 -32.25 11.13 -14.03
N LYS A 140 -31.25 10.41 -14.53
CA LYS A 140 -31.45 9.22 -15.38
C LYS A 140 -31.55 7.95 -14.54
N HIS A 141 -30.92 7.95 -13.37
CA HIS A 141 -30.81 6.81 -12.46
C HIS A 141 -31.42 7.12 -11.09
N LYS A 142 -32.63 7.72 -11.08
CA LYS A 142 -33.37 8.14 -9.86
C LYS A 142 -33.70 6.99 -8.88
N SER A 143 -33.60 5.75 -9.33
CA SER A 143 -33.80 4.56 -8.49
C SER A 143 -32.67 4.35 -7.47
N PHE A 144 -31.49 4.93 -7.71
CA PHE A 144 -30.40 4.87 -6.74
C PHE A 144 -30.65 5.81 -5.58
N THR A 145 -30.60 5.26 -4.37
CA THR A 145 -30.62 6.07 -3.14
C THR A 145 -29.30 6.83 -2.98
N PRO A 146 -29.27 7.98 -2.29
CA PRO A 146 -28.03 8.70 -2.01
C PRO A 146 -26.94 7.86 -1.35
N ALA A 147 -27.34 6.88 -0.52
CA ALA A 147 -26.40 5.96 0.11
C ALA A 147 -25.75 4.99 -0.89
N GLN A 148 -26.51 4.51 -1.87
CA GLN A 148 -25.98 3.65 -2.93
C GLN A 148 -25.08 4.42 -3.87
N VAL A 149 -25.46 5.66 -4.24
CA VAL A 149 -24.59 6.55 -5.05
C VAL A 149 -23.28 6.79 -4.34
N TYR A 150 -23.33 7.24 -3.07
CA TYR A 150 -22.12 7.50 -2.29
C TYR A 150 -21.20 6.27 -2.20
N LEU A 151 -21.76 5.09 -1.91
CA LEU A 151 -20.96 3.88 -1.79
C LEU A 151 -20.36 3.44 -3.14
N THR A 152 -21.14 3.52 -4.20
CA THR A 152 -20.70 3.17 -5.56
C THR A 152 -19.57 4.09 -5.99
N ASP A 153 -19.79 5.41 -5.95
CA ASP A 153 -18.82 6.40 -6.38
C ASP A 153 -17.55 6.34 -5.51
N ARG A 154 -17.69 6.21 -4.18
CA ARG A 154 -16.54 5.99 -3.28
C ARG A 154 -15.76 4.72 -3.64
N SER A 155 -16.45 3.61 -3.91
CA SER A 155 -15.81 2.36 -4.28
C SER A 155 -15.01 2.50 -5.57
N GLN A 156 -15.57 3.14 -6.60
CA GLN A 156 -14.86 3.36 -7.86
C GLN A 156 -13.69 4.35 -7.64
N ALA A 157 -13.93 5.51 -7.04
CA ALA A 157 -12.91 6.54 -6.82
C ALA A 157 -11.71 6.09 -5.97
N SER A 158 -11.88 5.10 -5.09
CA SER A 158 -10.81 4.58 -4.22
C SER A 158 -10.12 3.31 -4.73
N SER A 159 -10.66 2.66 -5.76
CA SER A 159 -10.13 1.38 -6.27
C SER A 159 -9.45 1.48 -7.64
N PHE A 160 -9.59 2.61 -8.31
CA PHE A 160 -8.98 2.89 -9.61
C PHE A 160 -7.52 3.30 -9.45
N ASP A 161 -6.76 3.27 -10.55
CA ASP A 161 -5.32 3.54 -10.53
C ASP A 161 -5.01 5.04 -10.41
N PHE A 162 -5.91 5.91 -10.91
CA PHE A 162 -5.76 7.36 -10.84
C PHE A 162 -7.12 8.06 -10.96
N VAL A 163 -7.15 9.38 -10.75
CA VAL A 163 -8.37 10.19 -10.91
C VAL A 163 -8.15 11.45 -11.75
N ILE A 164 -9.14 11.80 -12.56
CA ILE A 164 -9.28 13.11 -13.19
C ILE A 164 -10.44 13.85 -12.52
N LEU A 165 -10.19 15.04 -11.98
CA LEU A 165 -11.18 15.92 -11.36
C LEU A 165 -11.50 17.07 -12.31
N VAL A 166 -12.73 17.14 -12.80
CA VAL A 166 -13.23 18.29 -13.57
C VAL A 166 -13.75 19.35 -12.59
N CYS A 167 -12.97 20.40 -12.35
CA CYS A 167 -13.30 21.46 -11.41
C CYS A 167 -14.12 22.59 -12.05
N ALA A 168 -15.04 22.25 -12.97
CA ALA A 168 -15.71 23.22 -13.82
C ALA A 168 -16.75 24.11 -13.14
N SER A 169 -17.22 23.69 -11.96
CA SER A 169 -18.19 24.42 -11.15
C SER A 169 -18.09 23.95 -9.69
N PRO A 170 -18.41 24.80 -8.70
CA PRO A 170 -18.45 24.36 -7.30
C PRO A 170 -19.35 23.13 -7.11
N SER A 171 -18.77 22.04 -6.60
CA SER A 171 -19.48 20.79 -6.37
C SER A 171 -19.06 20.13 -5.08
N PHE A 172 -20.05 19.85 -4.22
CA PHE A 172 -19.85 19.08 -3.00
C PHE A 172 -19.39 17.64 -3.30
N GLY A 173 -19.90 17.04 -4.39
CA GLY A 173 -19.50 15.70 -4.81
C GLY A 173 -18.02 15.64 -5.17
N VAL A 174 -17.58 16.53 -6.06
CA VAL A 174 -16.16 16.63 -6.49
C VAL A 174 -15.25 16.95 -5.29
N GLY A 175 -15.70 17.80 -4.37
CA GLY A 175 -14.98 18.08 -3.13
C GLY A 175 -14.84 16.87 -2.21
N GLN A 176 -15.90 16.05 -2.08
CA GLN A 176 -15.85 14.79 -1.32
C GLN A 176 -14.95 13.76 -2.00
N GLU A 177 -15.03 13.64 -3.31
CA GLU A 177 -14.17 12.74 -4.10
C GLU A 177 -12.70 13.11 -3.94
N ASN A 178 -12.34 14.40 -4.02
CA ASN A 178 -10.97 14.87 -3.76
C ASN A 178 -10.41 14.38 -2.41
N GLU A 179 -11.22 14.43 -1.34
CA GLU A 179 -10.82 13.91 -0.02
C GLU A 179 -10.72 12.37 0.00
N ILE A 180 -11.66 11.67 -0.65
CA ILE A 180 -11.63 10.20 -0.77
C ILE A 180 -10.34 9.74 -1.45
N ILE A 181 -9.95 10.42 -2.54
CA ILE A 181 -8.78 10.12 -3.35
C ILE A 181 -7.50 10.45 -2.57
N THR A 182 -7.49 11.56 -1.84
CA THR A 182 -6.39 11.91 -0.92
C THR A 182 -6.14 10.79 0.08
N GLN A 183 -7.20 10.29 0.70
CA GLN A 183 -7.12 9.20 1.68
C GLN A 183 -6.70 7.87 1.04
N ALA A 184 -7.09 7.62 -0.21
CA ALA A 184 -6.69 6.45 -0.97
C ALA A 184 -5.23 6.52 -1.47
N GLY A 185 -4.60 7.70 -1.42
CA GLY A 185 -3.23 7.89 -1.88
C GLY A 185 -3.07 7.80 -3.39
N LEU A 186 -4.14 8.08 -4.15
CA LEU A 186 -4.13 7.95 -5.60
C LEU A 186 -3.58 9.23 -6.26
N PRO A 187 -2.82 9.11 -7.35
CA PRO A 187 -2.35 10.25 -8.11
C PRO A 187 -3.51 10.84 -8.92
N ALA A 188 -3.53 12.15 -9.10
CA ALA A 188 -4.64 12.83 -9.75
C ALA A 188 -4.24 13.89 -10.78
N ILE A 189 -5.18 14.23 -11.65
CA ILE A 189 -5.13 15.39 -12.54
C ILE A 189 -6.35 16.24 -12.22
N ARG A 190 -6.17 17.56 -12.04
CA ARG A 190 -7.30 18.49 -11.92
C ARG A 190 -7.37 19.37 -13.16
N LEU A 191 -8.53 19.37 -13.80
CA LEU A 191 -8.84 20.35 -14.84
C LEU A 191 -9.49 21.54 -14.15
N VAL A 192 -8.75 22.64 -14.02
CA VAL A 192 -9.13 23.79 -13.17
C VAL A 192 -9.41 25.04 -14.01
N PRO A 193 -10.43 25.86 -13.66
CA PRO A 193 -10.57 27.19 -14.24
C PRO A 193 -9.48 28.12 -13.73
N ASN A 194 -9.36 29.28 -14.37
CA ASN A 194 -8.62 30.40 -13.80
C ASN A 194 -9.24 30.82 -12.46
N GLY A 195 -8.57 30.46 -11.37
CA GLY A 195 -9.07 30.66 -10.00
C GLY A 195 -9.89 29.47 -9.49
N VAL A 196 -9.21 28.45 -8.98
CA VAL A 196 -9.83 27.35 -8.23
C VAL A 196 -10.10 27.74 -6.77
N SER A 197 -11.09 27.10 -6.12
CA SER A 197 -11.36 27.36 -4.70
C SER A 197 -10.12 27.10 -3.82
N ARG A 198 -9.91 27.94 -2.79
CA ARG A 198 -8.79 27.80 -1.86
C ARG A 198 -8.70 26.43 -1.19
N MET A 199 -9.85 25.80 -0.94
CA MET A 199 -9.91 24.46 -0.33
C MET A 199 -9.45 23.38 -1.31
N MET A 200 -9.85 23.47 -2.58
CA MET A 200 -9.43 22.52 -3.61
C MET A 200 -7.93 22.66 -3.93
N GLY A 201 -7.48 23.89 -4.21
CA GLY A 201 -6.07 24.18 -4.52
C GLY A 201 -5.13 24.01 -3.32
N GLY A 202 -5.66 24.08 -2.09
CA GLY A 202 -4.90 23.82 -0.86
C GLY A 202 -5.07 22.39 -0.30
N SER A 203 -5.74 21.49 -1.02
CA SER A 203 -5.94 20.12 -0.55
C SER A 203 -4.66 19.30 -0.61
N PHE A 204 -4.57 18.24 0.21
CA PHE A 204 -3.38 17.38 0.29
C PHE A 204 -3.27 16.33 -0.82
N LEU A 205 -4.19 16.33 -1.78
CA LEU A 205 -4.13 15.43 -2.91
C LEU A 205 -2.92 15.78 -3.79
N GLU A 206 -2.09 14.78 -4.08
CA GLU A 206 -1.03 14.89 -5.06
C GLU A 206 -1.65 14.93 -6.47
N ALA A 207 -1.80 16.15 -7.00
CA ALA A 207 -2.42 16.37 -8.29
C ALA A 207 -1.58 17.24 -9.22
N ILE A 208 -1.70 16.98 -10.52
CA ILE A 208 -1.23 17.85 -11.58
C ILE A 208 -2.41 18.73 -11.99
N ASP A 209 -2.31 20.03 -11.72
CA ASP A 209 -3.35 20.99 -12.11
C ASP A 209 -3.09 21.45 -13.56
N ILE A 210 -4.11 21.34 -14.40
CA ILE A 210 -4.11 21.81 -15.79
C ILE A 210 -5.18 22.88 -15.88
N GLU A 211 -4.75 24.10 -16.19
CA GLU A 211 -5.68 25.21 -16.36
C GLU A 211 -6.40 25.08 -17.71
N TYR A 212 -7.72 25.22 -17.70
CA TYR A 212 -8.51 25.34 -18.92
C TYR A 212 -9.03 26.77 -19.08
N ALA A 213 -9.15 27.21 -20.33
CA ALA A 213 -9.73 28.50 -20.67
C ALA A 213 -11.22 28.36 -20.99
N GLY A 214 -12.00 29.42 -20.75
CA GLY A 214 -13.44 29.47 -20.99
C GLY A 214 -14.27 29.09 -19.75
N ASP A 215 -15.58 29.07 -19.93
CA ASP A 215 -16.56 28.74 -18.90
C ASP A 215 -17.69 27.85 -19.47
N LEU A 216 -18.69 27.54 -18.63
CA LEU A 216 -19.86 26.75 -19.02
C LEU A 216 -20.62 27.37 -20.21
N ASP A 217 -20.56 28.69 -20.39
CA ASP A 217 -21.28 29.41 -21.43
C ASP A 217 -20.51 29.48 -22.75
N THR A 218 -19.19 29.62 -22.68
CA THR A 218 -18.29 29.91 -23.82
C THR A 218 -17.56 28.69 -24.36
N ARG A 219 -17.76 27.52 -23.74
CA ARG A 219 -17.06 26.26 -23.99
C ARG A 219 -15.63 26.30 -23.46
N ALA A 220 -15.26 25.27 -22.72
CA ALA A 220 -13.96 25.18 -22.07
C ALA A 220 -13.01 24.38 -22.94
N HIS A 221 -11.75 24.82 -22.97
CA HIS A 221 -10.68 24.17 -23.71
C HIS A 221 -9.46 24.02 -22.81
N PHE A 222 -8.93 22.80 -22.74
CA PHE A 222 -7.67 22.52 -22.05
C PHE A 222 -6.58 22.18 -23.08
N PRO A 223 -5.29 22.43 -22.76
CA PRO A 223 -4.20 22.05 -23.65
C PRO A 223 -4.03 20.52 -23.68
N ASN A 224 -4.28 19.90 -24.84
CA ASN A 224 -4.12 18.45 -25.00
C ASN A 224 -2.71 17.97 -24.66
N GLU A 225 -1.69 18.75 -25.01
CA GLU A 225 -0.28 18.41 -24.72
C GLU A 225 0.00 18.33 -23.22
N GLU A 226 -0.60 19.21 -22.42
CA GLU A 226 -0.48 19.18 -20.95
C GLU A 226 -1.19 17.96 -20.36
N LEU A 227 -2.38 17.62 -20.86
CA LEU A 227 -3.08 16.41 -20.42
C LEU A 227 -2.31 15.14 -20.79
N ILE A 228 -1.70 15.07 -21.98
CA ILE A 228 -0.84 13.96 -22.39
C ILE A 228 0.39 13.86 -21.48
N ALA A 229 1.05 14.99 -21.20
CA ALA A 229 2.22 15.02 -20.31
C ALA A 229 1.85 14.54 -18.90
N ALA A 230 0.74 15.04 -18.35
CA ALA A 230 0.22 14.63 -17.05
C ALA A 230 -0.11 13.13 -17.02
N LEU A 231 -0.79 12.60 -18.02
CA LEU A 231 -1.10 11.16 -18.11
C LEU A 231 0.16 10.28 -18.18
N ASN A 232 1.21 10.73 -18.88
CA ASN A 232 2.49 10.03 -18.89
C ASN A 232 3.16 10.02 -17.50
N GLU A 233 3.03 11.10 -16.73
CA GLU A 233 3.52 11.13 -15.35
C GLU A 233 2.70 10.22 -14.43
N ILE A 234 1.36 10.29 -14.52
CA ILE A 234 0.44 9.41 -13.79
C ILE A 234 0.77 7.94 -14.07
N ARG A 235 1.03 7.60 -15.34
CA ARG A 235 1.42 6.24 -15.74
C ARG A 235 2.59 5.71 -14.93
N ILE A 236 3.65 6.51 -14.80
CA ILE A 236 4.84 6.11 -14.02
C ILE A 236 4.48 5.93 -12.54
N LYS A 237 3.73 6.88 -11.96
CA LYS A 237 3.30 6.82 -10.55
C LYS A 237 2.47 5.58 -10.24
N VAL A 238 1.57 5.18 -11.14
CA VAL A 238 0.75 3.98 -10.97
C VAL A 238 1.62 2.72 -10.81
N PHE A 239 2.67 2.59 -11.62
CA PHE A 239 3.57 1.43 -11.55
C PHE A 239 4.44 1.48 -10.29
N GLU A 240 4.92 2.66 -9.87
CA GLU A 240 5.64 2.85 -8.62
C GLU A 240 4.76 2.46 -7.41
N GLN A 241 3.53 2.95 -7.36
CA GLN A 241 2.60 2.65 -6.28
C GLN A 241 2.23 1.16 -6.22
N ARG A 242 2.05 0.49 -7.37
CA ARG A 242 1.79 -0.95 -7.42
C ARG A 242 2.96 -1.78 -6.87
N ALA A 243 4.20 -1.34 -7.10
CA ALA A 243 5.38 -1.98 -6.53
C ALA A 243 5.43 -1.83 -5.01
N LEU A 244 5.11 -0.64 -4.49
CA LEU A 244 5.16 -0.31 -3.06
C LEU A 244 4.00 -0.92 -2.26
N TYR A 245 2.79 -0.85 -2.81
CA TYR A 245 1.54 -1.17 -2.12
C TYR A 245 0.87 -2.43 -2.69
N ARG A 246 1.64 -3.50 -2.84
CA ARG A 246 1.12 -4.80 -3.28
C ARG A 246 -0.10 -5.19 -2.45
N LYS A 247 -1.19 -5.60 -3.12
CA LYS A 247 -2.45 -5.98 -2.48
C LYS A 247 -2.21 -7.20 -1.58
N LYS A 248 -2.07 -6.97 -0.27
CA LYS A 248 -2.09 -8.05 0.73
C LYS A 248 -3.52 -8.56 0.87
N ALA A 249 -3.66 -9.82 1.28
CA ALA A 249 -4.96 -10.40 1.58
C ALA A 249 -5.69 -9.54 2.62
N ASP A 250 -6.88 -9.05 2.27
CA ASP A 250 -7.69 -8.20 3.11
C ASP A 250 -8.47 -9.05 4.14
N ASP A 251 -7.82 -9.35 5.25
CA ASP A 251 -8.43 -10.04 6.39
C ASP A 251 -9.04 -9.09 7.44
N PHE A 252 -8.93 -7.78 7.21
CA PHE A 252 -9.44 -6.73 8.10
C PHE A 252 -10.91 -6.96 8.43
N ARG A 253 -11.74 -7.20 7.40
CA ARG A 253 -13.20 -7.44 7.54
C ARG A 253 -13.50 -8.61 8.49
N MET A 254 -12.82 -9.74 8.30
CA MET A 254 -13.04 -10.96 9.08
C MET A 254 -12.59 -10.79 10.53
N ARG A 255 -11.41 -10.17 10.73
CA ARG A 255 -10.90 -9.85 12.07
C ARG A 255 -11.85 -8.89 12.80
N LEU A 256 -12.26 -7.81 12.13
CA LEU A 256 -13.15 -6.81 12.70
C LEU A 256 -14.52 -7.41 13.07
N SER A 257 -15.12 -8.21 12.20
CA SER A 257 -16.40 -8.89 12.46
C SER A 257 -16.35 -9.76 13.72
N THR A 258 -15.28 -10.54 13.85
CA THR A 258 -15.06 -11.43 15.00
C THR A 258 -14.92 -10.61 16.29
N LEU A 259 -14.07 -9.58 16.27
CA LEU A 259 -13.85 -8.72 17.44
C LEU A 259 -15.11 -7.97 17.86
N ILE A 260 -15.93 -7.48 16.92
CA ILE A 260 -17.19 -6.80 17.25
C ILE A 260 -18.15 -7.76 17.95
N LYS A 261 -18.30 -8.99 17.45
CA LYS A 261 -19.14 -10.02 18.08
C LYS A 261 -18.66 -10.34 19.49
N ASP A 262 -17.36 -10.58 19.66
CA ASP A 262 -16.78 -11.00 20.93
C ASP A 262 -16.75 -9.89 22.00
N ARG A 263 -16.52 -8.64 21.59
CA ARG A 263 -16.25 -7.52 22.53
C ARG A 263 -17.39 -6.53 22.68
N CYS A 264 -18.25 -6.41 21.67
CA CYS A 264 -19.35 -5.45 21.63
C CYS A 264 -20.74 -6.10 21.52
N GLY A 265 -20.81 -7.40 21.21
CA GLY A 265 -22.05 -8.16 21.04
C GLY A 265 -22.76 -7.91 19.71
N ASN A 266 -22.83 -6.66 19.24
CA ASN A 266 -23.45 -6.32 17.96
C ASN A 266 -22.88 -5.02 17.32
N ASN A 267 -23.15 -4.85 16.03
CA ASN A 267 -22.67 -3.73 15.21
C ASN A 267 -23.21 -2.36 15.68
N LEU A 268 -24.44 -2.30 16.21
CA LEU A 268 -25.07 -1.05 16.66
C LEU A 268 -24.40 -0.48 17.92
N THR A 269 -24.07 -1.35 18.87
CA THR A 269 -23.30 -0.97 20.06
C THR A 269 -21.91 -0.47 19.66
N PHE A 270 -21.26 -1.18 18.74
CA PHE A 270 -19.94 -0.79 18.24
C PHE A 270 -19.98 0.57 17.52
N SER A 271 -20.93 0.78 16.60
CA SER A 271 -21.04 2.04 15.85
C SER A 271 -21.26 3.25 16.76
N ARG A 272 -22.10 3.10 17.79
CA ARG A 272 -22.35 4.14 18.81
C ARG A 272 -21.10 4.46 19.61
N ARG A 273 -20.33 3.45 20.03
CA ARG A 273 -19.07 3.65 20.77
C ARG A 273 -17.98 4.27 19.88
N LEU A 274 -17.92 3.88 18.62
CA LEU A 274 -16.97 4.41 17.65
C LEU A 274 -17.28 5.87 17.24
N GLY A 275 -18.56 6.25 17.31
CA GLY A 275 -19.04 7.59 16.95
C GLY A 275 -19.31 7.75 15.46
N VAL A 276 -19.81 6.71 14.80
CA VAL A 276 -20.08 6.67 13.36
C VAL A 276 -21.48 6.11 13.07
N SER A 277 -21.98 6.36 11.86
CA SER A 277 -23.21 5.74 11.37
C SER A 277 -23.04 4.22 11.29
N ILE A 278 -24.12 3.47 11.58
CA ILE A 278 -24.13 2.01 11.42
C ILE A 278 -23.79 1.59 9.98
N ARG A 279 -24.18 2.41 8.99
CA ARG A 279 -23.86 2.18 7.57
C ARG A 279 -22.35 2.19 7.31
N TYR A 280 -21.58 2.96 8.08
CA TYR A 280 -20.13 2.96 7.96
C TYR A 280 -19.52 1.69 8.54
N VAL A 281 -20.10 1.14 9.63
CA VAL A 281 -19.72 -0.18 10.14
C VAL A 281 -20.05 -1.27 9.13
N ASP A 282 -21.21 -1.19 8.48
CA ASP A 282 -21.56 -2.13 7.42
C ASP A 282 -20.56 -2.04 6.25
N ALA A 283 -20.14 -0.84 5.86
CA ALA A 283 -19.09 -0.66 4.85
C ALA A 283 -17.75 -1.26 5.31
N LEU A 284 -17.32 -1.06 6.56
CA LEU A 284 -16.10 -1.65 7.11
C LEU A 284 -16.11 -3.19 7.13
N LEU A 285 -17.30 -3.80 7.17
CA LEU A 285 -17.47 -5.25 7.24
C LEU A 285 -17.68 -5.91 5.88
N ASN A 286 -18.16 -5.16 4.88
CA ASN A 286 -18.53 -5.70 3.58
C ASN A 286 -17.62 -5.21 2.44
N GLU A 287 -17.06 -4.00 2.54
CA GLU A 287 -16.18 -3.42 1.53
C GLU A 287 -14.71 -3.69 1.83
N SER A 288 -13.87 -3.61 0.79
CA SER A 288 -12.42 -3.72 0.99
C SER A 288 -11.88 -2.59 1.87
N LEU A 289 -10.70 -2.79 2.46
CA LEU A 289 -10.04 -1.75 3.25
C LEU A 289 -9.75 -0.49 2.42
N ALA A 290 -9.46 -0.62 1.12
CA ALA A 290 -9.26 0.51 0.21
C ALA A 290 -10.52 1.38 0.07
N VAL A 291 -11.70 0.75 0.06
CA VAL A 291 -12.99 1.44 -0.07
C VAL A 291 -13.45 2.00 1.26
N SER A 292 -13.47 1.19 2.32
CA SER A 292 -13.94 1.63 3.64
C SER A 292 -12.99 2.64 4.30
N ASN A 293 -11.68 2.50 4.06
CA ASN A 293 -10.57 3.39 4.40
C ASN A 293 -10.76 4.17 5.72
N PRO A 294 -10.75 3.48 6.87
CA PRO A 294 -10.87 4.15 8.16
C PRO A 294 -9.67 5.03 8.44
N SER A 295 -9.93 6.27 8.84
CA SER A 295 -8.87 7.19 9.26
C SER A 295 -8.09 6.65 10.46
N ALA A 296 -6.85 7.10 10.63
CA ALA A 296 -6.01 6.71 11.77
C ALA A 296 -6.68 6.95 13.13
N GLN A 297 -7.49 8.01 13.25
CA GLN A 297 -8.27 8.28 14.46
C GLN A 297 -9.37 7.24 14.69
N LEU A 298 -10.07 6.82 13.64
CA LEU A 298 -11.07 5.76 13.73
C LEU A 298 -10.39 4.42 14.09
N LEU A 299 -9.30 4.06 13.42
CA LEU A 299 -8.53 2.86 13.75
C LEU A 299 -8.07 2.83 15.21
N LYS A 300 -7.58 3.95 15.75
CA LYS A 300 -7.20 4.08 17.17
C LYS A 300 -8.40 3.90 18.11
N ARG A 301 -9.56 4.45 17.77
CA ARG A 301 -10.78 4.24 18.57
C ARG A 301 -11.25 2.79 18.51
N MET A 302 -11.23 2.17 17.33
CA MET A 302 -11.54 0.75 17.16
C MET A 302 -10.61 -0.10 18.01
N SER A 303 -9.30 0.17 17.98
CA SER A 303 -8.29 -0.57 18.74
C SER A 303 -8.54 -0.49 20.26
N MET A 304 -8.92 0.69 20.76
CA MET A 304 -9.31 0.89 22.16
C MET A 304 -10.61 0.15 22.53
N ILE A 305 -11.64 0.21 21.68
CA ILE A 305 -12.95 -0.42 21.92
C ILE A 305 -12.83 -1.95 21.89
N LEU A 306 -11.99 -2.49 21.01
CA LEU A 306 -11.85 -3.93 20.76
C LEU A 306 -10.69 -4.57 21.54
N HIS A 307 -9.91 -3.77 22.26
CA HIS A 307 -8.75 -4.19 23.05
C HIS A 307 -7.70 -4.96 22.23
N VAL A 308 -7.35 -4.41 21.06
CA VAL A 308 -6.31 -4.92 20.16
C VAL A 308 -5.44 -3.78 19.64
N SER A 309 -4.30 -4.07 19.01
CA SER A 309 -3.48 -3.04 18.34
C SER A 309 -4.08 -2.65 16.99
N VAL A 310 -3.72 -1.45 16.50
CA VAL A 310 -4.03 -1.03 15.12
C VAL A 310 -3.38 -1.97 14.11
N GLY A 311 -2.12 -2.38 14.34
CA GLY A 311 -1.44 -3.35 13.48
C GLY A 311 -2.21 -4.66 13.35
N PHE A 312 -2.71 -5.20 14.46
CA PHE A 312 -3.53 -6.41 14.44
C PHE A 312 -4.82 -6.24 13.61
N LEU A 313 -5.48 -5.08 13.70
CA LEU A 313 -6.65 -4.79 12.86
C LEU A 313 -6.26 -4.78 11.38
N LEU A 314 -5.16 -4.12 11.03
CA LEU A 314 -4.66 -3.97 9.66
C LEU A 314 -3.92 -5.20 9.11
N GLY A 315 -4.12 -6.37 9.72
CA GLY A 315 -3.60 -7.63 9.18
C GLY A 315 -2.17 -7.97 9.58
N GLU A 316 -1.52 -7.23 10.48
CA GLU A 316 -0.19 -7.57 10.98
C GLU A 316 -0.22 -8.98 11.58
N THR A 317 0.49 -9.92 10.94
CA THR A 317 0.68 -11.29 11.42
C THR A 317 1.97 -11.37 12.23
N GLU A 318 2.28 -12.55 12.77
CA GLU A 318 3.61 -12.84 13.29
C GLU A 318 4.67 -12.70 12.19
N GLU A 319 4.38 -13.22 11.00
CA GLU A 319 5.31 -13.25 9.85
C GLU A 319 5.64 -11.85 9.28
N THR A 320 4.84 -10.83 9.61
CA THR A 320 5.12 -9.44 9.24
C THR A 320 5.81 -8.65 10.35
N ASP A 321 5.98 -9.22 11.54
CA ASP A 321 6.68 -8.57 12.65
C ASP A 321 8.20 -8.71 12.46
N PRO A 322 8.98 -7.62 12.39
CA PRO A 322 10.42 -7.70 12.13
C PRO A 322 11.18 -8.53 13.17
N ILE A 323 10.79 -8.45 14.45
CA ILE A 323 11.43 -9.19 15.53
C ILE A 323 11.13 -10.68 15.38
N TRP A 324 9.90 -11.03 15.00
CA TRP A 324 9.54 -12.40 14.69
C TRP A 324 10.36 -12.96 13.53
N THR A 325 10.37 -12.25 12.41
CA THR A 325 11.05 -12.69 11.18
C THR A 325 12.54 -12.88 11.40
N GLU A 326 13.20 -11.92 12.05
CA GLU A 326 14.62 -12.02 12.39
C GLU A 326 14.90 -13.16 13.38
N SER A 327 14.08 -13.29 14.42
CA SER A 327 14.24 -14.38 15.41
C SER A 327 14.09 -15.77 14.79
N MET A 328 13.16 -15.94 13.85
CA MET A 328 12.94 -17.20 13.14
C MET A 328 14.03 -17.47 12.10
N ALA A 329 14.55 -16.44 11.43
CA ALA A 329 15.72 -16.58 10.55
C ALA A 329 16.95 -17.05 11.34
N ASN A 330 17.22 -16.39 12.47
CA ASN A 330 18.32 -16.76 13.36
C ASN A 330 18.14 -18.16 13.96
N TRP A 331 16.90 -18.56 14.29
CA TRP A 331 16.59 -19.92 14.74
C TRP A 331 16.91 -20.95 13.65
N ASN A 332 16.49 -20.70 12.41
CA ASN A 332 16.77 -21.59 11.28
C ASN A 332 18.27 -21.70 11.01
N GLU A 333 18.99 -20.57 11.00
CA GLU A 333 20.44 -20.54 10.83
C GLU A 333 21.13 -21.36 11.93
N TRP A 334 20.79 -21.09 13.19
CA TRP A 334 21.30 -21.82 14.34
C TRP A 334 21.05 -23.33 14.23
N ALA A 335 19.81 -23.73 13.95
CA ALA A 335 19.41 -25.13 13.88
C ALA A 335 20.10 -25.89 12.73
N CYS A 336 20.31 -25.24 11.59
CA CYS A 336 20.97 -25.84 10.43
C CYS A 336 22.49 -25.93 10.57
N ASN A 337 23.12 -24.96 11.24
CA ASN A 337 24.59 -24.87 11.33
C ASN A 337 25.17 -25.54 12.58
N SER A 338 24.35 -25.81 13.59
CA SER A 338 24.79 -26.43 14.84
C SER A 338 24.76 -27.96 14.76
N ARG A 339 25.85 -28.62 15.15
CA ARG A 339 25.93 -30.09 15.19
C ARG A 339 25.48 -30.64 16.54
N GLY A 340 24.84 -31.80 16.50
CA GLY A 340 24.48 -32.56 17.72
C GLY A 340 23.30 -31.99 18.50
N LEU A 341 22.47 -31.14 17.88
CA LEU A 341 21.26 -30.65 18.50
C LEU A 341 20.18 -31.75 18.57
N ASP A 342 19.51 -31.87 19.71
CA ASP A 342 18.32 -32.69 19.86
C ASP A 342 17.13 -31.97 19.21
N ALA A 343 16.62 -32.54 18.11
CA ALA A 343 15.54 -31.95 17.33
C ALA A 343 14.27 -31.70 18.14
N SER A 344 13.96 -32.55 19.12
CA SER A 344 12.76 -32.40 19.96
C SER A 344 12.88 -31.18 20.87
N VAL A 345 14.06 -30.96 21.45
CA VAL A 345 14.35 -29.80 22.30
C VAL A 345 14.37 -28.52 21.47
N VAL A 346 14.99 -28.54 20.29
CA VAL A 346 15.06 -27.39 19.37
C VAL A 346 13.66 -26.92 18.94
N VAL A 347 12.78 -27.85 18.58
CA VAL A 347 11.39 -27.53 18.20
C VAL A 347 10.58 -27.06 19.39
N ALA A 348 10.77 -27.66 20.57
CA ALA A 348 10.10 -27.22 21.80
C ALA A 348 10.47 -25.78 22.17
N LEU A 349 11.76 -25.43 22.13
CA LEU A 349 12.24 -24.07 22.39
C LEU A 349 11.64 -23.05 21.43
N ARG A 350 11.56 -23.39 20.13
CA ARG A 350 10.91 -22.53 19.13
C ARG A 350 9.45 -22.27 19.49
N ASN A 351 8.71 -23.33 19.81
CA ASN A 351 7.29 -23.22 20.13
C ASN A 351 7.05 -22.44 21.44
N GLU A 352 7.85 -22.69 22.47
CA GLU A 352 7.78 -21.95 23.75
C GLU A 352 8.09 -20.47 23.56
N TRP A 353 9.13 -20.14 22.77
CA TRP A 353 9.43 -18.75 22.45
C TRP A 353 8.30 -18.10 21.64
N ARG A 354 7.75 -18.80 20.65
CA ARG A 354 6.60 -18.32 19.89
C ARG A 354 5.41 -17.99 20.79
N ASP A 355 5.09 -18.90 21.71
CA ASP A 355 3.93 -18.75 22.58
C ASP A 355 4.14 -17.59 23.57
N ARG A 356 5.37 -17.41 24.09
CA ARG A 356 5.75 -16.22 24.87
C ARG A 356 5.65 -14.94 24.05
N PHE A 357 6.17 -14.94 22.83
CA PHE A 357 6.14 -13.78 21.93
C PHE A 357 4.70 -13.34 21.63
N ARG A 358 3.80 -14.30 21.37
CA ARG A 358 2.35 -14.06 21.18
C ARG A 358 1.72 -13.44 22.41
N GLU A 359 2.01 -13.98 23.59
CA GLU A 359 1.43 -13.50 24.84
C GLU A 359 1.92 -12.10 25.18
N GLU A 360 3.23 -11.85 25.04
CA GLU A 360 3.80 -10.52 25.20
C GLU A 360 3.14 -9.53 24.22
N ARG A 361 2.92 -9.92 22.96
CA ARG A 361 2.30 -9.03 21.93
C ARG A 361 0.85 -8.69 22.27
N ARG A 362 0.11 -9.65 22.81
CA ARG A 362 -1.25 -9.39 23.35
C ARG A 362 -1.23 -8.42 24.53
N LEU A 363 -0.24 -8.54 25.41
CA LEU A 363 -0.13 -7.66 26.57
C LEU A 363 0.27 -6.22 26.19
N GLU A 364 1.14 -6.05 25.19
CA GLU A 364 1.53 -4.71 24.69
C GLU A 364 0.44 -4.01 23.89
N SER A 365 -0.36 -4.78 23.16
CA SER A 365 -1.52 -4.25 22.42
C SER A 365 -2.68 -3.86 23.34
N SER A 366 -2.61 -4.19 24.64
CA SER A 366 -3.58 -3.77 25.63
C SER A 366 -3.34 -2.32 26.06
N PRO A 367 -4.32 -1.40 25.87
CA PRO A 367 -4.18 0.01 26.26
C PRO A 367 -4.06 0.24 27.78
N ILE A 368 -4.19 -0.82 28.59
CA ILE A 368 -4.12 -0.78 30.06
C ILE A 368 -2.68 -1.00 30.57
N SER A 369 -1.77 -1.53 29.75
CA SER A 369 -0.39 -1.86 30.18
C SER A 369 0.60 -0.71 29.93
N THR A 370 0.41 0.43 30.60
CA THR A 370 1.37 1.56 30.55
C THR A 370 2.71 1.27 31.24
N ARG A 371 2.83 0.17 32.00
CA ARG A 371 4.03 -0.16 32.81
C ARG A 371 5.09 -1.02 32.11
N ARG A 372 4.86 -1.53 30.89
CA ARG A 372 5.85 -2.34 30.15
C ARG A 372 6.40 -1.69 28.87
N VAL A 373 6.20 -0.38 28.69
CA VAL A 373 6.64 0.38 27.50
C VAL A 373 8.18 0.53 27.40
N GLY A 374 8.96 -0.09 28.30
CA GLY A 374 10.40 0.17 28.43
C GLY A 374 11.37 -0.92 27.94
N GLN A 375 10.92 -2.15 27.67
CA GLN A 375 11.81 -3.18 27.12
C GLN A 375 11.58 -3.29 25.62
N ILE A 376 12.45 -2.62 24.85
CA ILE A 376 12.55 -2.82 23.41
C ILE A 376 12.78 -4.32 23.20
N ARG A 377 11.81 -4.99 22.58
CA ARG A 377 11.96 -6.37 22.14
C ARG A 377 13.13 -6.44 21.19
N LYS A 378 14.11 -7.28 21.52
CA LYS A 378 15.22 -7.59 20.63
C LYS A 378 14.93 -8.93 19.97
N ALA A 379 15.28 -9.05 18.69
CA ALA A 379 15.28 -10.34 18.02
C ALA A 379 16.20 -11.32 18.75
N MET A 380 15.79 -12.60 18.75
CA MET A 380 16.61 -13.68 19.26
C MET A 380 17.79 -13.90 18.31
N SER A 381 19.01 -13.66 18.77
CA SER A 381 20.23 -14.01 18.05
C SER A 381 20.49 -15.51 18.08
N VAL A 382 21.39 -15.98 17.22
CA VAL A 382 21.92 -17.36 17.24
C VAL A 382 22.47 -17.73 18.62
N ASP A 383 23.23 -16.82 19.25
CA ASP A 383 23.79 -17.04 20.61
C ASP A 383 22.71 -17.15 21.69
N ASN A 384 21.62 -16.38 21.57
CA ASN A 384 20.50 -16.48 22.50
C ASN A 384 19.81 -17.84 22.38
N TRP A 385 19.61 -18.34 21.16
CA TRP A 385 19.05 -19.68 20.93
C TRP A 385 19.97 -20.78 21.48
N GLN A 386 21.27 -20.67 21.24
CA GLN A 386 22.27 -21.60 21.75
C GLN A 386 22.30 -21.63 23.29
N THR A 387 22.22 -20.46 23.93
CA THR A 387 22.19 -20.33 25.39
C THR A 387 20.95 -21.00 25.97
N LEU A 388 19.75 -20.69 25.43
CA LEU A 388 18.50 -21.33 25.86
C LEU A 388 18.53 -22.85 25.70
N TYR A 389 19.18 -23.34 24.63
CA TYR A 389 19.33 -24.77 24.41
C TYR A 389 20.18 -25.43 25.49
N PHE A 390 21.34 -24.86 25.83
CA PHE A 390 22.20 -25.41 26.88
C PHE A 390 21.59 -25.32 28.27
N GLU A 391 20.80 -24.30 28.56
CA GLU A 391 20.05 -24.18 29.83
C GLU A 391 18.97 -25.26 29.97
N ARG A 392 18.36 -25.69 28.86
CA ARG A 392 17.31 -26.73 28.84
C ARG A 392 17.88 -28.14 28.87
N MET A 393 19.14 -28.32 28.48
CA MET A 393 19.76 -29.64 28.42
C MET A 393 20.10 -30.15 29.83
N PRO A 394 19.71 -31.40 30.18
CA PRO A 394 20.10 -32.00 31.44
C PRO A 394 21.63 -32.04 31.53
N LYS A 395 22.19 -31.64 32.70
CA LYS A 395 23.65 -31.52 32.96
C LYS A 395 24.49 -32.80 32.73
N GLY A 396 23.90 -33.89 32.24
CA GLY A 396 24.58 -35.14 31.89
C GLY A 396 24.75 -35.44 30.38
N LYS A 397 24.20 -34.62 29.47
CA LYS A 397 24.29 -34.86 28.00
C LYS A 397 25.19 -33.88 27.23
N GLY A 398 25.75 -32.86 27.89
CA GLY A 398 26.55 -31.80 27.25
C GLY A 398 28.04 -32.10 27.05
N ALA A 399 28.56 -33.22 27.56
CA ALA A 399 30.02 -33.45 27.63
C ALA A 399 30.66 -34.05 26.37
N ILE A 400 29.99 -34.07 25.21
CA ILE A 400 30.52 -34.72 24.00
C ILE A 400 31.13 -33.72 22.98
N SER A 401 30.91 -32.40 23.09
CA SER A 401 31.39 -31.46 22.06
C SER A 401 32.80 -30.88 22.26
N ASP A 402 33.39 -30.96 23.45
CA ASP A 402 34.69 -30.29 23.71
C ASP A 402 35.92 -31.08 23.22
N ASN A 403 35.75 -32.32 22.74
CA ASN A 403 36.88 -33.16 22.31
C ASN A 403 37.27 -33.02 20.82
N LEU A 404 36.67 -32.12 20.05
CA LEU A 404 36.98 -31.94 18.62
C LEU A 404 37.82 -30.70 18.27
N GLN A 405 38.20 -29.87 19.26
CA GLN A 405 39.17 -28.78 19.05
C GLN A 405 40.63 -29.14 19.39
N ALA A 406 40.90 -30.36 19.86
CA ALA A 406 42.25 -30.76 20.28
C ALA A 406 43.07 -31.53 19.22
N SER A 407 42.52 -31.89 18.05
CA SER A 407 43.22 -32.77 17.08
C SER A 407 43.80 -32.09 15.84
N THR A 408 43.87 -30.76 15.77
CA THR A 408 44.50 -30.02 14.64
C THR A 408 45.81 -29.32 15.00
N LYS A 409 46.42 -29.66 16.14
CA LYS A 409 47.80 -29.26 16.49
C LYS A 409 48.69 -30.50 16.68
N SER A 410 48.89 -31.29 15.63
CA SER A 410 50.07 -32.15 15.46
C SER A 410 49.99 -32.91 14.13
N ALA A 411 50.45 -32.27 13.06
CA ALA A 411 51.16 -32.87 11.93
C ALA A 411 51.75 -31.74 11.09
#